data_AF-A0A2T5F0V2-F1
#
_entry.id   AF-A0A2T5F0V2-F1
#
_cell.length_a   1.000
_cell.length_b   1.000
_cell.length_c   1.000
_cell.angle_alpha   90.00
_cell.angle_beta   90.00
_cell.angle_gamma   90.00
#
_symmetry.space_group_name_H-M   'P 1'
#
loop_
_entity.id
_entity.type
_entity.pdbx_description
1 polymer ?
#
loop_
_entity_poly.entity_id
_entity_poly.type
_entity_poly.pdbx_seq_one_letter_code
_entity_poly.pdbx_strand_id
1 'polypeptide(L)'
;MENVKEAKDIRQDNQDIKYIIMDKIIHIKKINRYNQDLIGQMLSVSQPRVSDLLAKKTDKFSIDILLDYLRVFGWSLNLSMSKTGKLQVKLDKISPNFTGITYSHK
;
A
#
# COMPACT_ATOMS: atom_id res chain seq x y z
N MET A 1 -0.29 32.85 -5.08
CA MET A 1 -0.43 32.23 -3.75
C MET A 1 -1.37 31.00 -3.77
N GLU A 2 -2.35 30.97 -4.67
CA GLU A 2 -3.30 29.85 -4.86
C GLU A 2 -2.62 28.52 -5.26
N ASN A 3 -1.76 28.53 -6.28
CA ASN A 3 -1.03 27.33 -6.75
C ASN A 3 -0.12 26.66 -5.69
N VAL A 4 0.34 27.42 -4.69
CA VAL A 4 1.22 26.89 -3.63
C VAL A 4 0.41 26.15 -2.56
N LYS A 5 -0.85 26.56 -2.34
CA LYS A 5 -1.76 25.90 -1.40
C LYS A 5 -2.25 24.56 -1.96
N GLU A 6 -2.70 24.57 -3.21
CA GLU A 6 -3.14 23.36 -3.92
C GLU A 6 -2.03 22.28 -3.99
N ALA A 7 -0.80 22.68 -4.31
CA ALA A 7 0.34 21.75 -4.32
C ALA A 7 0.69 21.18 -2.93
N LYS A 8 0.42 21.92 -1.85
CA LYS A 8 0.61 21.42 -0.46
C LYS A 8 -0.47 20.41 -0.10
N ASP A 9 -1.72 20.69 -0.46
CA ASP A 9 -2.86 19.80 -0.20
C ASP A 9 -2.69 18.46 -0.94
N ILE A 10 -2.29 18.49 -2.22
CA ILE A 10 -1.99 17.26 -3.00
C ILE A 10 -0.85 16.45 -2.36
N ARG A 11 0.22 17.11 -1.88
CA ARG A 11 1.33 16.42 -1.22
C ARG A 11 0.89 15.75 0.08
N GLN A 12 0.01 16.39 0.83
CA GLN A 12 -0.54 15.82 2.05
C GLN A 12 -1.43 14.61 1.74
N ASP A 13 -2.35 14.74 0.78
CA ASP A 13 -3.22 13.63 0.34
C ASP A 13 -2.38 12.41 -0.09
N ASN A 14 -1.29 12.64 -0.83
CA ASN A 14 -0.38 11.57 -1.24
C ASN A 14 0.30 10.87 -0.05
N GLN A 15 0.67 11.60 1.00
CA GLN A 15 1.24 10.98 2.20
C GLN A 15 0.19 10.16 2.95
N ASP A 16 -1.02 10.68 3.07
CA ASP A 16 -2.11 10.01 3.77
C ASP A 16 -2.50 8.71 3.06
N ILE A 17 -2.56 8.71 1.72
CA ILE A 17 -2.77 7.49 0.92
C ILE A 17 -1.68 6.46 1.19
N LYS A 18 -0.39 6.86 1.18
CA LYS A 18 0.71 5.94 1.46
C LYS A 18 0.57 5.31 2.85
N TYR A 19 0.25 6.11 3.87
CA TYR A 19 0.03 5.61 5.23
C TYR A 19 -1.11 4.60 5.29
N ILE A 20 -2.25 4.91 4.67
CA ILE A 20 -3.41 4.01 4.62
C ILE A 20 -3.04 2.66 4.01
N ILE A 21 -2.32 2.65 2.87
CA ILE A 21 -1.90 1.42 2.21
C ILE A 21 -0.92 0.63 3.10
N MET A 22 0.09 1.29 3.66
CA MET A 22 1.08 0.65 4.53
C MET A 22 0.43 0.05 5.79
N ASP A 23 -0.50 0.78 6.42
CA ASP A 23 -1.26 0.27 7.56
C ASP A 23 -2.07 -0.97 7.21
N LYS A 24 -2.69 -0.98 6.02
CA LYS A 24 -3.41 -2.15 5.56
C LYS A 24 -2.50 -3.37 5.41
N ILE A 25 -1.32 -3.20 4.80
CA ILE A 25 -0.34 -4.29 4.64
C ILE A 25 0.16 -4.78 6.00
N ILE A 26 0.48 -3.87 6.93
CA ILE A 26 0.90 -4.22 8.30
C ILE A 26 -0.21 -4.97 9.05
N HIS A 27 -1.47 -4.57 8.85
CA HIS A 27 -2.61 -5.25 9.45
C HIS A 27 -2.80 -6.67 8.88
N ILE A 28 -2.69 -6.84 7.56
CA ILE A 28 -2.74 -8.16 6.89
C ILE A 28 -1.62 -9.06 7.42
N LYS A 29 -0.39 -8.53 7.54
CA LYS A 29 0.73 -9.23 8.17
C LYS A 29 0.37 -9.73 9.57
N LYS A 30 -0.22 -8.87 10.42
CA LYS A 30 -0.57 -9.22 11.81
C LYS A 30 -1.63 -10.31 11.88
N ILE A 31 -2.70 -10.20 11.09
CA ILE A 31 -3.79 -11.18 11.07
C ILE A 31 -3.30 -12.55 10.58
N ASN A 32 -2.52 -12.58 9.49
CA ASN A 32 -2.03 -13.83 8.90
C ASN A 32 -0.71 -14.32 9.53
N ARG A 33 -0.18 -13.59 10.53
CA ARG A 33 1.07 -13.90 11.23
C ARG A 33 2.28 -14.07 10.30
N TYR A 34 2.33 -13.30 9.20
CA TYR A 34 3.47 -13.34 8.30
C TYR A 34 4.72 -12.77 8.98
N ASN A 35 5.84 -13.48 8.80
CA ASN A 35 7.16 -12.97 9.16
C ASN A 35 7.71 -12.05 8.04
N GLN A 36 8.83 -11.37 8.28
CA GLN A 36 9.40 -10.45 7.30
C GLN A 36 9.92 -11.17 6.06
N ASP A 37 10.48 -12.37 6.23
CA ASP A 37 11.05 -13.15 5.13
C ASP A 37 9.98 -13.58 4.12
N LEU A 38 8.83 -14.06 4.62
CA LEU A 38 7.69 -14.41 3.77
C LEU A 38 7.13 -13.19 3.04
N ILE A 39 7.04 -12.03 3.70
CA ILE A 39 6.63 -10.79 3.02
C ILE A 39 7.64 -10.42 1.93
N GLY A 40 8.93 -10.54 2.20
CA GLY A 40 9.99 -10.30 1.22
C GLY A 40 9.85 -11.21 0.00
N GLN A 41 9.57 -12.49 0.22
CA GLN A 41 9.30 -13.45 -0.87
C GLN A 41 8.03 -13.10 -1.64
N MET A 42 6.90 -12.86 -0.95
CA MET A 42 5.62 -12.52 -1.57
C MET A 42 5.72 -11.27 -2.45
N LEU A 43 6.45 -10.26 -1.97
CA LEU A 43 6.63 -8.99 -2.68
C LEU A 43 7.85 -8.98 -3.61
N SER A 44 8.66 -10.06 -3.63
CA SER A 44 9.94 -10.13 -4.35
C SER A 44 10.90 -8.97 -4.05
N VAL A 45 11.06 -8.63 -2.76
CA VAL A 45 11.94 -7.55 -2.29
C VAL A 45 12.88 -7.99 -1.18
N SER A 46 13.96 -7.22 -0.99
CA SER A 46 14.94 -7.48 0.06
C SER A 46 14.38 -7.23 1.46
N GLN A 47 14.96 -7.90 2.46
CA GLN A 47 14.57 -7.72 3.87
C GLN A 47 14.67 -6.26 4.35
N PRO A 48 15.70 -5.45 4.01
CA PRO A 48 15.70 -4.02 4.36
C PRO A 48 14.49 -3.26 3.80
N ARG A 49 14.02 -3.63 2.60
CA ARG A 49 12.84 -3.02 1.98
C ARG A 49 11.57 -3.36 2.75
N VAL A 50 11.44 -4.60 3.22
CA VAL A 50 10.34 -5.01 4.11
C VAL A 50 10.40 -4.23 5.43
N SER A 51 11.58 -4.08 6.02
CA SER A 51 11.76 -3.30 7.25
C SER A 51 11.32 -1.84 7.06
N ASP A 52 11.74 -1.20 5.97
CA ASP A 52 11.33 0.17 5.63
C ASP A 52 9.79 0.29 5.46
N LEU A 53 9.15 -0.71 4.84
CA LEU A 53 7.69 -0.78 4.69
C LEU A 53 6.98 -0.89 6.04
N LEU A 54 7.44 -1.79 6.91
CA LEU A 54 6.84 -2.02 8.23
C LEU A 54 7.10 -0.86 9.21
N ALA A 55 8.19 -0.12 9.00
CA ALA A 55 8.49 1.12 9.73
C ALA A 55 7.78 2.36 9.16
N LYS A 56 6.90 2.19 8.14
CA LYS A 56 6.14 3.27 7.49
C LYS A 56 7.00 4.41 6.93
N LYS A 57 8.16 4.11 6.34
CA LYS A 57 9.04 5.14 5.73
C LYS A 57 8.50 5.59 4.36
N THR A 58 7.47 6.42 4.36
CA THR A 58 6.69 6.82 3.16
C THR A 58 7.51 7.56 2.09
N ASP A 59 8.62 8.18 2.46
CA ASP A 59 9.59 8.83 1.58
C ASP A 59 10.28 7.83 0.63
N LYS A 60 10.42 6.57 1.07
CA LYS A 60 11.11 5.52 0.30
C LYS A 60 10.22 4.79 -0.71
N PHE A 61 8.91 5.04 -0.71
CA PHE A 61 7.95 4.34 -1.56
C PHE A 61 7.11 5.32 -2.36
N SER A 62 6.95 5.09 -3.66
CA SER A 62 5.90 5.74 -4.46
C SER A 62 4.53 5.19 -4.08
N ILE A 63 3.45 5.86 -4.50
CA ILE A 63 2.09 5.29 -4.34
C ILE A 63 1.95 4.04 -5.22
N ASP A 64 2.47 4.08 -6.46
CA ASP A 64 2.36 2.98 -7.42
C ASP A 64 2.92 1.66 -6.87
N ILE A 65 4.11 1.69 -6.27
CA ILE A 65 4.72 0.48 -5.71
C ILE A 65 3.92 -0.07 -4.52
N LEU A 66 3.30 0.81 -3.72
CA LEU A 66 2.45 0.39 -2.60
C LEU A 66 1.14 -0.22 -3.09
N LEU A 67 0.57 0.30 -4.18
CA LEU A 67 -0.61 -0.29 -4.82
C LEU A 67 -0.31 -1.69 -5.35
N ASP A 68 0.86 -1.90 -5.96
CA ASP A 68 1.26 -3.23 -6.41
C ASP A 68 1.44 -4.21 -5.24
N TYR A 69 2.06 -3.78 -4.14
CA TYR A 69 2.13 -4.60 -2.94
C TYR A 69 0.75 -4.91 -2.35
N LEU A 70 -0.14 -3.92 -2.31
CA LEU A 70 -1.51 -4.10 -1.83
C LEU A 70 -2.27 -5.14 -2.66
N ARG A 71 -2.07 -5.14 -3.98
CA ARG A 71 -2.66 -6.12 -4.91
C ARG A 71 -2.15 -7.54 -4.68
N VAL A 72 -0.86 -7.73 -4.36
CA VAL A 72 -0.32 -9.06 -3.99
C VAL A 72 -1.09 -9.67 -2.82
N PHE A 73 -1.54 -8.84 -1.88
CA PHE A 73 -2.35 -9.29 -0.75
C PHE A 73 -3.87 -9.40 -1.06
N GLY A 74 -4.29 -9.18 -2.31
CA GLY A 74 -5.70 -9.28 -2.72
C GLY A 74 -6.54 -8.07 -2.31
N TRP A 75 -5.95 -6.87 -2.31
CA TRP A 75 -6.67 -5.62 -2.03
C TRP A 75 -6.45 -4.57 -3.12
N SER A 76 -7.43 -3.69 -3.30
CA SER A 76 -7.33 -2.52 -4.17
C SER A 76 -7.67 -1.24 -3.42
N LEU A 77 -7.13 -0.11 -3.90
CA LEU A 77 -7.47 1.22 -3.45
C LEU A 77 -8.53 1.82 -4.37
N ASN A 78 -9.63 2.33 -3.80
CA ASN A 78 -10.62 3.11 -4.51
C ASN A 78 -10.58 4.56 -3.98
N LEU A 79 -10.35 5.50 -4.90
CA LEU A 79 -10.34 6.92 -4.62
C LEU A 79 -11.61 7.53 -5.20
N SER A 80 -12.34 8.30 -4.38
CA SER A 80 -13.51 9.04 -4.84
C SER A 80 -13.59 10.38 -4.14
N MET A 81 -14.20 11.38 -4.79
CA MET A 81 -14.43 12.67 -4.17
C MET A 81 -15.78 12.69 -3.46
N SER A 82 -15.81 13.15 -2.22
CA SER A 82 -17.05 13.39 -1.50
C SER A 82 -17.84 14.55 -2.13
N LYS A 83 -19.13 14.63 -1.81
CA LYS A 83 -19.96 15.81 -2.14
C LYS A 83 -19.42 17.11 -1.51
N THR A 84 -18.56 17.01 -0.50
CA THR A 84 -17.91 18.14 0.17
C THR A 84 -16.52 18.46 -0.39
N GLY A 85 -16.13 17.85 -1.51
CA GLY A 85 -14.83 18.08 -2.15
C GLY A 85 -13.65 17.48 -1.38
N LYS A 86 -13.88 16.55 -0.46
CA LYS A 86 -12.82 15.84 0.26
C LYS A 86 -12.52 14.52 -0.43
N LEU A 87 -11.23 14.18 -0.54
CA LEU A 87 -10.82 12.86 -1.02
C LEU A 87 -11.29 11.77 -0.03
N GLN A 88 -11.96 10.76 -0.56
CA GLN A 88 -12.32 9.55 0.16
C GLN A 88 -11.45 8.41 -0.35
N VAL A 89 -10.86 7.69 0.61
CA VAL A 89 -10.01 6.54 0.36
C VAL A 89 -10.72 5.30 0.89
N LYS A 90 -10.96 4.32 0.02
CA LYS A 90 -11.54 3.03 0.39
C LYS A 90 -10.62 1.90 -0.03
N LEU A 91 -10.60 0.84 0.78
CA LEU A 91 -9.82 -0.36 0.52
C LEU A 91 -10.78 -1.52 0.33
N ASP A 92 -10.79 -2.05 -0.89
CA ASP A 92 -11.70 -3.12 -1.28
C ASP A 92 -10.93 -4.44 -1.38
N LYS A 93 -11.51 -5.52 -0.85
CA LYS A 93 -10.96 -6.85 -1.06
C LYS A 93 -11.28 -7.26 -2.49
N ILE A 94 -10.25 -7.67 -3.22
CA ILE A 94 -10.41 -8.20 -4.59
C ILE A 94 -10.10 -9.69 -4.58
N SER A 95 -10.76 -10.44 -5.45
CA SER A 95 -10.31 -11.80 -5.75
C SER A 95 -8.86 -11.70 -6.20
N PRO A 96 -7.92 -12.44 -5.59
CA PRO A 96 -6.55 -12.40 -6.02
C PRO A 96 -6.51 -12.90 -7.47
N ASN A 97 -6.26 -11.97 -8.40
CA ASN A 97 -5.82 -12.33 -9.74
C ASN A 97 -4.41 -12.88 -9.57
N PHE A 98 -4.29 -14.16 -9.19
CA PHE A 98 -3.03 -14.89 -9.23
C PHE A 98 -2.63 -15.05 -10.71
N THR A 99 -2.16 -13.97 -11.33
CA THR A 99 -1.40 -14.07 -12.57
C THR A 99 -0.01 -14.59 -12.22
N GLY A 100 0.09 -15.93 -12.13
CA GLY A 100 1.30 -16.64 -12.59
C GLY A 100 2.49 -16.81 -11.64
N ILE A 101 2.36 -16.75 -10.32
CA ILE A 101 3.43 -17.23 -9.43
C ILE A 101 2.89 -18.37 -8.57
N THR A 102 3.04 -19.59 -9.07
CA THR A 102 2.87 -20.82 -8.30
C THR A 102 3.99 -20.92 -7.27
N TYR A 103 3.67 -20.76 -5.99
CA TYR A 103 4.57 -21.18 -4.92
C TYR A 103 4.48 -22.70 -4.79
N SER A 104 5.50 -23.40 -5.29
CA SER A 104 5.67 -24.81 -5.02
C SER A 104 6.15 -24.94 -3.58
N HIS A 105 5.28 -25.41 -2.68
CA HIS A 105 5.73 -25.97 -1.41
C HIS A 105 6.58 -27.20 -1.75
N LYS A 106 7.90 -27.09 -1.54
CA LYS A 106 8.78 -28.26 -1.37
C LYS A 106 9.03 -28.45 0.12
#